data_AF-A0A2D6M863-F1
#
_entry.id   AF-A0A2D6M863-F1
#
_cell.length_a   1.000
_cell.length_b   1.000
_cell.length_c   1.000
_cell.angle_alpha   90.00
_cell.angle_beta   90.00
_cell.angle_gamma   90.00
#
_symmetry.space_group_name_H-M   'P 1'
#
loop_
_entity.id
_entity.type
_entity.pdbx_description
1 polymer ?
#
loop_
_entity_poly.entity_id
_entity_poly.type
_entity_poly.pdbx_seq_one_letter_code
_entity_poly.pdbx_strand_id
1 'polypeptide(L)'
;MAGVIENIANSVLGWYQSLIGYFSPSGQAAVNMLLLALVIIVVALFVWSFYNALSKRDIIGLNLKQYNRSAHPAMSKFVAIVLYFVEYILVMPLVMVIWFAALSIMLLLIAPERDVGQLLLITGATVAAIRVLAYHRQEIAKDLAKLFPFIALALFLLSPGEISLESIITQFGVIPELFASTLVFLIGIFIVEIVLRVFYTIYEFWQSEEEVVKIKGKK
;
A
#
# COMPACT_ATOMS: atom_id res chain seq x y z
N MET A 1 7.78 -12.97 21.77
CA MET A 1 8.18 -12.32 20.49
C MET A 1 9.03 -11.07 20.73
N ALA A 2 8.69 -10.18 21.68
CA ALA A 2 9.50 -9.00 22.01
C ALA A 2 11.00 -9.28 22.23
N GLY A 3 11.35 -10.26 23.09
CA GLY A 3 12.76 -10.59 23.36
C GLY A 3 13.56 -11.14 22.16
N VAL A 4 12.92 -11.67 21.11
CA VAL A 4 13.63 -12.07 19.88
C VAL A 4 13.96 -10.85 19.03
N ILE A 5 13.01 -9.90 18.94
CA ILE A 5 13.19 -8.65 18.20
C ILE A 5 14.29 -7.80 18.85
N GLU A 6 14.29 -7.69 20.18
CA GLU A 6 15.34 -6.98 20.93
C GLU A 6 16.73 -7.60 20.75
N ASN A 7 16.83 -8.93 20.74
CA ASN A 7 18.12 -9.60 20.50
C ASN A 7 18.64 -9.33 19.08
N ILE A 8 17.77 -9.35 18.07
CA ILE A 8 18.14 -9.01 16.68
C ILE A 8 18.55 -7.55 16.59
N ALA A 9 17.76 -6.64 17.19
CA ALA A 9 18.04 -5.21 17.26
C ALA A 9 19.44 -4.92 17.82
N ASN A 10 19.74 -5.47 19.00
CA ASN A 10 21.02 -5.28 19.66
C ASN A 10 22.19 -5.88 18.86
N SER A 11 21.97 -7.01 18.18
CA SER A 11 22.99 -7.62 17.31
C SER A 11 23.33 -6.72 16.12
N VAL A 12 22.31 -6.16 15.46
CA VAL A 12 22.47 -5.25 14.32
C VAL A 12 23.16 -3.96 14.75
N LEU A 13 22.75 -3.38 15.89
CA LEU A 13 23.37 -2.19 16.45
C LEU A 13 24.84 -2.41 16.81
N GLY A 14 25.16 -3.54 17.45
CA GLY A 14 26.54 -3.88 17.79
C GLY A 14 27.43 -4.04 16.55
N TRP A 15 26.89 -4.65 15.49
CA TRP A 15 27.61 -4.76 14.21
C TRP A 15 27.86 -3.39 13.57
N TYR A 16 26.84 -2.53 13.54
CA TYR A 16 26.95 -1.17 13.02
C TYR A 16 27.98 -0.35 13.80
N GLN A 17 27.92 -0.35 15.14
CA GLN A 17 28.86 0.36 16.00
C GLN A 17 30.30 -0.11 15.79
N SER A 18 30.49 -1.43 15.63
CA SER A 18 31.80 -2.00 15.31
C SER A 18 32.31 -1.54 13.95
N LEU A 19 31.42 -1.49 12.94
CA LEU A 19 31.76 -1.06 11.59
C LEU A 19 32.20 0.41 11.54
N ILE A 20 31.44 1.32 12.15
CA ILE A 20 31.78 2.75 12.14
C ILE A 20 33.01 3.05 13.01
N GLY A 21 33.29 2.22 14.01
CA GLY A 21 34.45 2.34 14.89
C GLY A 21 35.80 2.20 14.16
N TYR A 22 35.82 1.61 12.97
CA TYR A 22 37.02 1.53 12.13
C TYR A 22 37.35 2.84 11.40
N PHE A 23 36.44 3.82 11.38
CA PHE A 23 36.60 5.06 10.63
C PHE A 23 36.89 6.26 11.53
N SER A 24 37.64 7.24 10.99
CA SER A 24 37.80 8.56 11.61
C SER A 24 36.46 9.33 11.65
N PRO A 25 36.32 10.42 12.44
CA PRO A 25 35.06 11.16 12.53
C PRO A 25 34.47 11.59 11.18
N SER A 26 35.32 12.04 10.25
CA SER A 26 34.89 12.40 8.88
C SER A 26 34.48 11.17 8.06
N GLY A 27 35.14 10.03 8.27
CA GLY A 27 34.78 8.76 7.64
C GLY A 27 33.44 8.21 8.15
N GLN A 28 33.16 8.35 9.45
CA GLN A 28 31.86 8.00 10.04
C GLN A 28 30.73 8.83 9.43
N ALA A 29 30.94 10.14 9.26
CA ALA A 29 29.98 11.01 8.60
C ALA A 29 29.70 10.58 7.15
N ALA A 30 30.73 10.18 6.40
CA ALA A 30 30.58 9.67 5.04
C ALA A 30 29.79 8.34 4.98
N VAL A 31 30.07 7.41 5.89
CA VAL A 31 29.32 6.14 6.01
C VAL A 31 27.85 6.41 6.33
N ASN A 32 27.56 7.32 7.27
CA ASN A 32 26.20 7.68 7.64
C ASN A 32 25.44 8.35 6.48
N MET A 33 26.11 9.22 5.72
CA MET A 33 25.54 9.81 4.51
C MET A 33 25.16 8.73 3.48
N LEU A 34 26.02 7.74 3.25
CA LEU A 34 25.75 6.64 2.32
C LEU A 34 24.60 5.74 2.80
N LEU A 35 24.54 5.43 4.10
CA LEU A 35 23.43 4.69 4.69
C LEU A 35 22.11 5.46 4.55
N LEU A 36 22.13 6.77 4.76
CA LEU A 36 20.95 7.61 4.58
C LEU A 36 20.50 7.64 3.12
N ALA A 37 21.43 7.77 2.17
CA ALA A 37 21.13 7.68 0.75
C ALA A 37 20.52 6.33 0.37
N LEU A 38 21.03 5.23 0.94
CA LEU A 38 20.47 3.88 0.76
C LEU A 38 19.02 3.82 1.26
N VAL A 39 18.74 4.33 2.47
CA VAL A 39 17.37 4.38 3.02
C VAL A 39 16.45 5.18 2.10
N ILE A 40 16.87 6.34 1.62
CA ILE A 40 16.10 7.17 0.68
C ILE A 40 15.78 6.39 -0.60
N ILE A 41 16.76 5.69 -1.18
CA ILE A 41 16.57 4.88 -2.39
C ILE A 41 15.55 3.76 -2.14
N VAL A 42 15.71 3.02 -1.04
CA VAL A 42 14.80 1.92 -0.68
C VAL A 42 13.38 2.44 -0.49
N VAL A 43 13.22 3.54 0.25
CA VAL A 43 11.90 4.17 0.46
C VAL A 43 11.33 4.65 -0.87
N ALA A 44 12.10 5.35 -1.71
CA ALA A 44 11.60 5.84 -3.00
C ALA A 44 11.15 4.70 -3.94
N LEU A 45 11.89 3.59 -3.99
CA LEU A 45 11.50 2.39 -4.74
C LEU A 45 10.22 1.76 -4.17
N PHE A 46 10.09 1.73 -2.85
CA PHE A 46 8.87 1.29 -2.19
C PHE A 46 7.68 2.19 -2.53
N VAL A 47 7.83 3.52 -2.43
CA VAL A 47 6.79 4.49 -2.80
C VAL A 47 6.37 4.29 -4.25
N TRP A 48 7.34 4.05 -5.15
CA TRP A 48 7.04 3.77 -6.54
C TRP A 48 6.13 2.55 -6.72
N SER A 49 6.46 1.46 -6.04
CA SER A 49 5.67 0.23 -6.09
C SER A 49 4.27 0.44 -5.49
N PHE A 50 4.22 1.10 -4.33
CA PHE A 50 3.01 1.43 -3.58
C PHE A 50 2.02 2.25 -4.40
N TYR A 51 2.46 3.40 -4.95
CA TYR A 51 1.56 4.27 -5.70
C TYR A 51 1.09 3.58 -6.99
N ASN A 52 1.98 2.84 -7.66
CA ASN A 52 1.65 2.17 -8.93
C ASN A 52 0.62 1.06 -8.74
N ALA A 53 0.63 0.40 -7.59
CA ALA A 53 -0.42 -0.52 -7.20
C ALA A 53 -1.71 0.24 -6.90
N LEU A 54 -1.74 1.07 -5.86
CA LEU A 54 -2.99 1.61 -5.31
C LEU A 54 -3.75 2.57 -6.23
N SER A 55 -3.04 3.30 -7.07
CA SER A 55 -3.64 4.29 -7.97
C SER A 55 -4.38 3.68 -9.15
N LYS A 56 -4.16 2.41 -9.47
CA LYS A 56 -4.86 1.71 -10.54
C LYS A 56 -6.19 1.18 -10.03
N ARG A 57 -7.28 1.46 -10.73
CA ARG A 57 -8.59 0.88 -10.43
C ARG A 57 -8.50 -0.64 -10.34
N ASP A 58 -7.92 -1.27 -11.35
CA ASP A 58 -7.66 -2.71 -11.42
C ASP A 58 -6.14 -2.94 -11.30
N ILE A 59 -5.71 -3.45 -10.13
CA ILE A 59 -4.29 -3.60 -9.78
C ILE A 59 -3.68 -4.78 -10.55
N ILE A 60 -4.46 -5.84 -10.74
CA ILE A 60 -4.07 -7.02 -11.48
C ILE A 60 -5.03 -7.19 -12.65
N GLY A 61 -4.50 -7.20 -13.88
CA GLY A 61 -5.25 -7.55 -15.09
C GLY A 61 -5.28 -9.07 -15.26
N LEU A 62 -5.85 -9.79 -14.29
CA LEU A 62 -6.10 -11.21 -14.50
C LEU A 62 -7.16 -11.33 -15.61
N ASN A 63 -7.12 -12.42 -16.37
CA ASN A 63 -8.17 -12.73 -17.31
C ASN A 63 -8.64 -14.14 -16.99
N LEU A 64 -9.24 -14.31 -15.81
CA LEU A 64 -9.66 -15.65 -15.39
C LEU A 64 -10.67 -16.27 -16.36
N LYS A 65 -11.39 -15.45 -17.13
CA LYS A 65 -12.31 -15.89 -18.18
C LYS A 65 -11.63 -16.79 -19.23
N GLN A 66 -10.33 -16.68 -19.45
CA GLN A 66 -9.59 -17.55 -20.39
C GLN A 66 -9.53 -19.02 -19.95
N TYR A 67 -9.76 -19.30 -18.66
CA TYR A 67 -9.79 -20.66 -18.12
C TYR A 67 -11.19 -21.28 -18.13
N ASN A 68 -12.19 -20.57 -18.67
CA ASN A 68 -13.54 -21.09 -18.80
C ASN A 68 -13.60 -22.18 -19.88
N ARG A 69 -13.57 -23.45 -19.47
CA ARG A 69 -13.66 -24.63 -20.35
C ARG A 69 -15.09 -25.16 -20.54
N SER A 70 -16.11 -24.37 -20.18
CA SER A 70 -17.50 -24.84 -20.17
C SER A 70 -18.07 -24.97 -21.58
N ALA A 71 -18.55 -26.16 -21.95
CA ALA A 71 -19.13 -26.42 -23.27
C ALA A 71 -20.55 -25.84 -23.45
N HIS A 72 -21.34 -25.73 -22.35
CA HIS A 72 -22.71 -25.21 -22.42
C HIS A 72 -22.79 -23.68 -22.30
N PRO A 73 -23.61 -22.98 -23.12
CA PRO A 73 -23.70 -21.52 -23.13
C PRO A 73 -24.11 -20.89 -21.78
N ALA A 74 -25.04 -21.51 -21.06
CA ALA A 74 -25.49 -21.04 -19.75
C ALA A 74 -24.41 -21.22 -18.67
N MET A 75 -23.76 -22.39 -18.66
CA MET A 75 -22.67 -22.69 -17.71
C MET A 75 -21.45 -21.79 -17.96
N SER A 76 -21.13 -21.53 -19.23
CA SER A 76 -20.04 -20.62 -19.62
C SER A 76 -20.28 -19.21 -19.07
N LYS A 77 -21.51 -18.68 -19.18
CA LYS A 77 -21.85 -17.37 -18.61
C LYS A 77 -21.74 -17.36 -17.08
N PHE A 78 -22.27 -18.37 -16.40
CA PHE A 78 -22.20 -18.47 -14.94
C PHE A 78 -20.76 -18.52 -14.43
N VAL A 79 -19.93 -19.40 -15.01
CA VAL A 79 -18.51 -19.54 -14.64
C VAL A 79 -17.74 -18.23 -14.89
N ALA A 80 -18.02 -17.53 -16.00
CA ALA A 80 -17.38 -16.24 -16.28
C ALA A 80 -17.75 -15.17 -15.23
N ILE A 81 -18.99 -15.16 -14.73
CA ILE A 81 -19.44 -14.25 -13.66
C ILE A 81 -18.75 -14.59 -12.33
N VAL A 82 -18.69 -15.88 -11.96
CA VAL A 82 -18.01 -16.32 -10.74
C VAL A 82 -16.52 -15.98 -10.78
N LEU A 83 -15.84 -16.24 -11.90
CA LEU A 83 -14.43 -15.91 -12.07
C LEU A 83 -14.18 -14.40 -11.99
N TYR A 84 -15.05 -13.59 -12.58
CA TYR A 84 -15.02 -12.13 -12.42
C TYR A 84 -15.20 -11.72 -10.95
N PHE A 85 -16.15 -12.33 -10.24
CA PHE A 85 -16.38 -12.05 -8.82
C PHE A 85 -15.15 -12.37 -7.97
N VAL A 86 -14.56 -13.56 -8.15
CA VAL A 86 -13.36 -13.96 -7.41
C VAL A 86 -12.19 -13.02 -7.71
N GLU A 87 -11.94 -12.74 -8.99
CA GLU A 87 -10.85 -11.88 -9.43
C GLU A 87 -10.94 -10.47 -8.84
N TYR A 88 -12.11 -9.84 -8.98
CA TYR A 88 -12.21 -8.42 -8.71
C TYR A 88 -12.76 -8.08 -7.32
N ILE A 89 -13.58 -8.94 -6.71
CA ILE A 89 -14.17 -8.69 -5.39
C ILE A 89 -13.33 -9.29 -4.26
N LEU A 90 -12.55 -10.36 -4.50
CA LEU A 90 -11.71 -10.97 -3.45
C LEU A 90 -10.22 -10.64 -3.59
N VAL A 91 -9.63 -10.79 -4.78
CA VAL A 91 -8.18 -10.58 -4.93
C VAL A 91 -7.80 -9.12 -4.71
N MET A 92 -8.61 -8.18 -5.24
CA MET A 92 -8.32 -6.75 -5.14
C MET A 92 -8.24 -6.27 -3.68
N PRO A 93 -9.23 -6.51 -2.79
CA PRO A 93 -9.09 -6.17 -1.38
C PRO A 93 -7.93 -6.85 -0.65
N LEU A 94 -7.55 -8.07 -1.04
CA LEU A 94 -6.39 -8.73 -0.45
C LEU A 94 -5.08 -8.00 -0.80
N VAL A 95 -4.94 -7.55 -2.05
CA VAL A 95 -3.80 -6.72 -2.47
C VAL A 95 -3.81 -5.40 -1.71
N MET A 96 -5.00 -4.82 -1.47
CA MET A 96 -5.15 -3.60 -0.66
C MET A 96 -4.67 -3.77 0.78
N VAL A 97 -4.91 -4.93 1.40
CA VAL A 97 -4.44 -5.24 2.76
C VAL A 97 -2.92 -5.18 2.83
N ILE A 98 -2.24 -5.76 1.84
CA ILE A 98 -0.77 -5.76 1.77
C ILE A 98 -0.25 -4.32 1.70
N TRP A 99 -0.82 -3.49 0.82
CA TRP A 99 -0.36 -2.11 0.66
C TRP A 99 -0.75 -1.20 1.82
N PHE A 100 -1.91 -1.40 2.43
CA PHE A 100 -2.31 -0.71 3.66
C PHE A 100 -1.32 -0.99 4.79
N ALA A 101 -1.00 -2.27 5.03
CA ALA A 101 -0.03 -2.66 6.04
C ALA A 101 1.35 -2.05 5.74
N ALA A 102 1.77 -2.08 4.47
CA ALA A 102 3.04 -1.53 4.05
C ALA A 102 3.12 0.00 4.26
N LEU A 103 2.06 0.75 3.95
CA LEU A 103 1.99 2.19 4.26
C LEU A 103 2.00 2.44 5.77
N SER A 104 1.24 1.66 6.54
CA SER A 104 1.17 1.80 7.99
C SER A 104 2.54 1.59 8.64
N ILE A 105 3.26 0.53 8.22
CA ILE A 105 4.64 0.27 8.68
C ILE A 105 5.55 1.42 8.26
N MET A 106 5.47 1.88 7.01
CA MET A 106 6.28 3.00 6.55
C MET A 106 6.05 4.26 7.39
N LEU A 107 4.79 4.61 7.68
CA LEU A 107 4.46 5.77 8.50
C LEU A 107 4.91 5.57 9.95
N LEU A 108 4.84 4.36 10.49
CA LEU A 108 5.28 4.03 11.85
C LEU A 108 6.79 4.23 12.01
N LEU A 109 7.57 3.76 11.03
CA LEU A 109 9.03 3.90 11.03
C LEU A 109 9.50 5.37 10.93
N ILE A 110 8.63 6.25 10.46
CA ILE A 110 8.96 7.62 10.07
C ILE A 110 8.36 8.66 11.04
N ALA A 111 7.21 8.38 11.63
CA ALA A 111 6.55 9.23 12.61
C ALA A 111 6.57 8.56 13.99
N PRO A 112 7.74 8.47 14.65
CA PRO A 112 7.81 8.03 16.03
C PRO A 112 6.90 8.95 16.87
N GLU A 113 6.25 8.42 17.90
CA GLU A 113 5.34 9.14 18.82
C GLU A 113 3.85 9.29 18.41
N ARG A 114 3.38 8.61 17.35
CA ARG A 114 1.93 8.57 17.05
C ARG A 114 1.26 7.38 17.73
N ASP A 115 0.09 7.65 18.32
CA ASP A 115 -0.85 6.60 18.72
C ASP A 115 -1.14 5.68 17.52
N VAL A 116 -1.04 4.35 17.74
CA VAL A 116 -1.22 3.35 16.69
C VAL A 116 -2.61 3.48 16.05
N GLY A 117 -3.64 3.78 16.84
CA GLY A 117 -5.00 3.99 16.35
C GLY A 117 -5.11 5.18 15.41
N GLN A 118 -4.52 6.33 15.76
CA GLN A 118 -4.47 7.52 14.90
C GLN A 118 -3.70 7.26 13.60
N LEU A 119 -2.58 6.55 13.67
CA LEU A 119 -1.77 6.21 12.51
C LEU A 119 -2.56 5.33 11.53
N LEU A 120 -3.25 4.30 12.04
CA LEU A 120 -4.08 3.42 11.21
C LEU A 120 -5.29 4.16 10.63
N LEU A 121 -5.88 5.10 11.38
CA LEU A 121 -6.97 5.94 10.89
C LEU A 121 -6.53 6.82 9.71
N ILE A 122 -5.41 7.54 9.86
CA ILE A 122 -4.86 8.37 8.78
C ILE A 122 -4.52 7.50 7.58
N THR A 123 -3.86 6.36 7.81
CA THR A 123 -3.51 5.42 6.74
C THR A 123 -4.75 4.91 6.01
N GLY A 124 -5.80 4.53 6.76
CA GLY A 124 -7.03 3.98 6.21
C GLY A 124 -7.81 5.01 5.42
N ALA A 125 -7.92 6.23 5.94
CA ALA A 125 -8.54 7.36 5.25
C ALA A 125 -7.81 7.69 3.95
N THR A 126 -6.47 7.74 3.98
CA THR A 126 -5.64 7.98 2.80
C THR A 126 -5.82 6.89 1.75
N VAL A 127 -5.74 5.62 2.15
CA VAL A 127 -5.96 4.49 1.23
C VAL A 127 -7.36 4.52 0.63
N ALA A 128 -8.39 4.75 1.44
CA ALA A 128 -9.77 4.87 0.95
C ALA A 128 -9.93 6.03 -0.06
N ALA A 129 -9.36 7.20 0.22
CA ALA A 129 -9.40 8.35 -0.67
C ALA A 129 -8.70 8.05 -2.02
N ILE A 130 -7.52 7.42 -1.98
CA ILE A 130 -6.80 6.98 -3.18
C ILE A 130 -7.69 6.04 -4.01
N ARG A 131 -8.40 5.10 -3.36
CA ARG A 131 -9.28 4.15 -4.06
C ARG A 131 -10.47 4.84 -4.70
N VAL A 132 -11.17 5.71 -4.00
CA VAL A 132 -12.26 6.50 -4.60
C VAL A 132 -11.75 7.25 -5.84
N LEU A 133 -10.57 7.88 -5.74
CA LEU A 133 -9.97 8.61 -6.85
C LEU A 133 -9.52 7.71 -8.01
N ALA A 134 -9.05 6.48 -7.74
CA ALA A 134 -8.62 5.54 -8.77
C ALA A 134 -9.76 5.17 -9.74
N TYR A 135 -11.01 5.20 -9.28
CA TYR A 135 -12.20 4.98 -10.12
C TYR A 135 -12.59 6.20 -10.96
N HIS A 136 -12.15 7.40 -10.59
CA HIS A 136 -12.58 8.66 -11.23
C HIS A 136 -11.48 9.31 -12.08
N ARG A 137 -10.29 9.49 -11.48
CA ARG A 137 -9.12 10.19 -12.03
C ARG A 137 -7.84 9.56 -11.48
N GLN A 138 -7.32 8.58 -12.22
CA GLN A 138 -6.11 7.84 -11.85
C GLN A 138 -4.88 8.73 -11.61
N GLU A 139 -4.75 9.86 -12.31
CA GLU A 139 -3.63 10.80 -12.12
C GLU A 139 -3.64 11.42 -10.71
N ILE A 140 -4.81 11.85 -10.23
CA ILE A 140 -4.97 12.40 -8.87
C ILE A 140 -4.71 11.30 -7.83
N ALA A 141 -5.18 10.08 -8.09
CA ALA A 141 -4.91 8.94 -7.23
C ALA A 141 -3.41 8.63 -7.12
N LYS A 142 -2.66 8.72 -8.24
CA LYS A 142 -1.19 8.56 -8.26
C LYS A 142 -0.50 9.62 -7.41
N ASP A 143 -0.92 10.87 -7.54
CA ASP A 143 -0.28 11.97 -6.82
C ASP A 143 -0.57 11.89 -5.32
N LEU A 144 -1.81 11.60 -4.94
CA LEU A 144 -2.19 11.41 -3.54
C LEU A 144 -1.46 10.21 -2.91
N ALA A 145 -1.31 9.10 -3.63
CA ALA A 145 -0.62 7.91 -3.15
C ALA A 145 0.89 8.12 -2.92
N LYS A 146 1.52 9.05 -3.65
CA LYS A 146 2.93 9.42 -3.43
C LYS A 146 3.11 10.42 -2.29
N LEU A 147 2.12 11.29 -2.11
CA LEU A 147 2.21 12.46 -1.24
C LEU A 147 2.53 12.06 0.21
N PHE A 148 1.72 11.20 0.82
CA PHE A 148 1.91 10.82 2.22
C PHE A 148 3.25 10.13 2.49
N PRO A 149 3.65 9.12 1.69
CA PRO A 149 4.98 8.53 1.81
C PRO A 149 6.13 9.54 1.70
N PHE A 150 6.08 10.48 0.76
CA PHE A 150 7.14 11.47 0.61
C PHE A 150 7.13 12.54 1.69
N ILE A 151 5.95 12.97 2.16
CA ILE A 151 5.83 13.88 3.31
C ILE A 151 6.44 13.22 4.54
N ALA A 152 6.07 11.96 4.79
CA ALA A 152 6.65 11.18 5.86
C ALA A 152 8.18 11.18 5.75
N LEU A 153 8.72 10.73 4.61
CA LEU A 153 10.17 10.70 4.40
C LEU A 153 10.82 12.08 4.63
N ALA A 154 10.21 13.17 4.14
CA ALA A 154 10.70 14.52 4.35
C ALA A 154 10.73 14.89 5.84
N LEU A 155 9.68 14.56 6.60
CA LEU A 155 9.65 14.79 8.05
C LEU A 155 10.75 14.01 8.76
N PHE A 156 10.92 12.71 8.44
CA PHE A 156 12.01 11.90 8.99
C PHE A 156 13.40 12.49 8.73
N LEU A 157 13.64 12.96 7.51
CA LEU A 157 14.94 13.54 7.12
C LEU A 157 15.22 14.92 7.76
N LEU A 158 14.16 15.64 8.15
CA LEU A 158 14.27 16.98 8.75
C LEU A 158 14.19 16.95 10.28
N SER A 159 13.75 15.85 10.88
CA SER A 159 13.70 15.65 12.34
C SER A 159 15.12 15.63 12.94
N PRO A 160 15.49 16.64 13.76
CA PRO A 160 16.80 16.68 14.39
C PRO A 160 16.96 15.56 15.41
N GLY A 161 18.03 14.77 15.32
CA GLY A 161 18.37 13.74 16.31
C GLY A 161 17.64 12.40 16.17
N GLU A 162 16.68 12.27 15.25
CA GLU A 162 15.91 11.03 15.06
C GLU A 162 16.46 10.11 13.96
N ILE A 163 17.40 10.59 13.15
CA ILE A 163 18.07 9.80 12.13
C ILE A 163 19.17 8.96 12.80
N SER A 164 18.76 7.99 13.61
CA SER A 164 19.63 6.99 14.19
C SER A 164 19.14 5.60 13.79
N LEU A 165 20.08 4.69 13.52
CA LEU A 165 19.75 3.29 13.23
C LEU A 165 18.96 2.66 14.39
N GLU A 166 19.23 3.12 15.61
CA GLU A 166 18.56 2.72 16.85
C GLU A 166 17.08 3.10 16.86
N SER A 167 16.74 4.32 16.45
CA SER A 167 15.35 4.77 16.31
C SER A 167 14.57 3.91 15.30
N ILE A 168 15.17 3.58 14.15
CA ILE A 168 14.53 2.72 13.15
C ILE A 168 14.28 1.32 13.71
N ILE A 169 15.27 0.76 14.40
CA ILE A 169 15.25 -0.61 14.92
C ILE A 169 14.23 -0.74 16.07
N THR A 170 14.13 0.25 16.96
CA THR A 170 13.18 0.24 18.08
C THR A 170 11.72 0.26 17.59
N GLN A 171 11.42 0.91 16.47
CA GLN A 171 10.08 0.90 15.88
C GLN A 171 9.62 -0.47 15.37
N PHE A 172 10.54 -1.41 15.10
CA PHE A 172 10.15 -2.78 14.75
C PHE A 172 9.44 -3.51 15.90
N GLY A 173 9.66 -3.10 17.15
CA GLY A 173 8.98 -3.66 18.32
C GLY A 173 7.48 -3.36 18.35
N VAL A 174 7.03 -2.30 17.67
CA VAL A 174 5.63 -1.84 17.66
C VAL A 174 4.81 -2.51 16.53
N ILE A 175 5.48 -3.11 15.54
CA ILE A 175 4.83 -3.78 14.40
C ILE A 175 3.77 -4.82 14.80
N PRO A 176 4.00 -5.71 15.79
CA PRO A 176 2.98 -6.68 16.21
C PRO A 176 1.67 -6.05 16.70
N GLU A 177 1.76 -4.93 17.43
CA GLU A 177 0.61 -4.18 17.92
C GLU A 177 -0.18 -3.54 16.76
N LEU A 178 0.55 -3.04 15.75
CA LEU A 178 -0.05 -2.50 14.54
C LEU A 178 -0.93 -3.55 13.84
N PHE A 179 -0.46 -4.79 13.70
CA PHE A 179 -1.23 -5.87 13.10
C PHE A 179 -2.48 -6.25 13.91
N ALA A 180 -2.42 -6.21 15.25
CA ALA A 180 -3.56 -6.48 16.10
C ALA A 180 -4.70 -5.47 15.88
N SER A 181 -4.35 -4.19 15.70
CA SER A 181 -5.32 -3.10 15.51
C SER A 181 -5.74 -2.88 14.04
N THR A 182 -5.01 -3.47 13.09
CA THR A 182 -5.22 -3.29 11.65
C THR A 182 -6.55 -3.88 11.14
N LEU A 183 -7.07 -4.94 11.77
CA LEU A 183 -8.19 -5.73 11.25
C LEU A 183 -9.46 -4.89 10.99
N VAL A 184 -9.82 -3.98 11.91
CA VAL A 184 -10.97 -3.08 11.76
C VAL A 184 -10.84 -2.18 10.52
N PHE A 185 -9.66 -1.64 10.27
CA PHE A 185 -9.40 -0.77 9.12
C PHE A 185 -9.40 -1.55 7.80
N LEU A 186 -8.93 -2.81 7.82
CA LEU A 186 -9.01 -3.69 6.65
C LEU A 186 -10.45 -3.99 6.25
N ILE A 187 -11.34 -4.24 7.22
CA ILE A 187 -12.77 -4.41 6.94
C ILE A 187 -13.34 -3.15 6.29
N GLY A 188 -12.98 -1.96 6.80
CA GLY A 188 -13.42 -0.69 6.21
C GLY A 188 -12.98 -0.54 4.74
N ILE A 189 -11.70 -0.79 4.44
CA ILE A 189 -11.16 -0.73 3.08
C ILE A 189 -11.82 -1.77 2.16
N PHE A 190 -12.06 -2.97 2.68
CA PHE A 190 -12.75 -4.04 1.97
C PHE A 190 -14.17 -3.61 1.56
N ILE A 191 -14.93 -3.03 2.49
CA ILE A 191 -16.28 -2.51 2.21
C ILE A 191 -16.23 -1.41 1.16
N VAL A 192 -15.32 -0.44 1.29
CA VAL A 192 -15.17 0.66 0.33
C VAL A 192 -14.89 0.12 -1.07
N GLU A 193 -13.98 -0.84 -1.22
CA GLU A 193 -13.63 -1.43 -2.51
C GLU A 193 -14.82 -2.15 -3.15
N ILE A 194 -15.59 -2.91 -2.37
CA ILE A 194 -16.81 -3.59 -2.86
C ILE A 194 -17.83 -2.56 -3.35
N VAL A 195 -18.09 -1.54 -2.53
CA VAL A 195 -19.07 -0.50 -2.85
C VAL A 195 -18.70 0.22 -4.15
N LEU A 196 -17.44 0.65 -4.28
CA LEU A 196 -16.93 1.29 -5.49
C LEU A 196 -17.07 0.40 -6.72
N ARG A 197 -16.76 -0.90 -6.57
CA ARG A 197 -16.85 -1.86 -7.67
C ARG A 197 -18.29 -2.08 -8.13
N VAL A 198 -19.23 -2.23 -7.20
CA VAL A 198 -20.66 -2.37 -7.52
C VAL A 198 -21.15 -1.14 -8.26
N PHE A 199 -20.86 0.07 -7.76
CA PHE A 199 -21.24 1.32 -8.45
C PHE A 199 -20.65 1.41 -9.85
N TYR A 200 -19.38 1.06 -10.01
CA TYR A 200 -18.71 1.09 -11.30
C TYR A 200 -19.33 0.11 -12.31
N THR A 201 -19.62 -1.13 -11.90
CA THR A 201 -20.26 -2.12 -12.76
C THR A 201 -21.67 -1.69 -13.18
N ILE A 202 -22.44 -1.06 -12.29
CA ILE A 202 -23.77 -0.52 -12.63
C ILE A 202 -23.64 0.63 -13.63
N TYR A 203 -22.70 1.55 -13.40
CA TYR A 203 -22.46 2.68 -14.29
C TYR A 203 -22.05 2.24 -15.71
N GLU A 204 -21.10 1.30 -15.83
CA GLU A 204 -20.70 0.73 -17.13
C GLU A 204 -21.87 0.06 -17.86
N PHE A 205 -22.72 -0.67 -17.12
CA PHE A 205 -23.87 -1.34 -17.70
C PHE A 205 -24.85 -0.35 -18.34
N TRP A 206 -25.20 0.74 -17.65
CA TRP A 206 -26.08 1.78 -18.19
C TRP A 206 -25.47 2.52 -19.39
N GLN A 207 -24.18 2.85 -19.34
CA GLN A 207 -23.53 3.52 -20.47
C GLN A 207 -23.52 2.65 -21.74
N SER A 208 -23.37 1.33 -21.59
CA SER A 208 -23.40 0.38 -22.71
C SER A 208 -24.77 0.31 -23.41
N GLU A 209 -25.88 0.51 -22.67
CA GLU A 209 -27.22 0.56 -23.25
C GLU A 209 -27.45 1.83 -24.07
N GLU A 210 -26.99 2.98 -23.59
CA GLU A 210 -27.12 4.26 -24.30
C GLU A 210 -26.35 4.29 -25.64
N GLU A 211 -25.15 3.70 -25.68
CA GLU A 211 -24.36 3.60 -26.92
C GLU A 211 -25.05 2.70 -27.97
N VAL A 212 -25.63 1.57 -27.53
CA VAL A 212 -26.37 0.65 -28.41
C VAL A 212 -27.63 1.32 -28.98
N VAL A 213 -28.33 2.15 -28.20
CA VAL A 213 -29.49 2.91 -28.66
C VAL A 213 -29.09 4.01 -29.66
N LYS A 214 -27.99 4.74 -29.42
CA LYS A 214 -27.48 5.76 -30.35
C LYS A 214 -27.08 5.21 -31.72
N ILE A 215 -26.54 3.99 -31.76
CA ILE A 215 -26.16 3.32 -33.02
C ILE A 215 -27.40 2.87 -33.81
N LYS A 216 -28.46 2.43 -33.13
CA LYS A 216 -29.73 2.03 -33.77
C LYS A 216 -30.57 3.20 -34.27
N GLY A 217 -30.52 4.37 -33.61
CA GLY A 217 -31.25 5.58 -34.03
C GLY A 217 -30.62 6.35 -35.20
N LYS A 218 -29.45 5.93 -35.70
CA LYS A 218 -28.75 6.53 -36.85
C LYS A 218 -28.90 5.74 -38.16
N LYS A 219 -29.76 4.71 -38.19
CA LYS A 219 -30.08 3.93 -39.41
C LYS A 219 -31.45 4.28 -39.94
#